data_AF-A0A7C7NTR4-F1
#
_entry.id   AF-A0A7C7NTR4-F1
#
_cell.length_a   1.000
_cell.length_b   1.000
_cell.length_c   1.000
_cell.angle_alpha   90.00
_cell.angle_beta   90.00
_cell.angle_gamma   90.00
#
_symmetry.space_group_name_H-M   'P 1'
#
loop_
_entity.id
_entity.type
_entity.pdbx_description
1 polymer ?
#
loop_
_entity_poly.entity_id
_entity_poly.type
_entity_poly.pdbx_seq_one_letter_code
_entity_poly.pdbx_strand_id
1 'polypeptide(L)'
;MKKSLLVLTLLAVTGACAEPASDTSFHTAVAPAPPAGSMFLYPERIPLLDGGFVNAERGIYFAPVNRSNPGSGVLGVEVYRFRASPEALAGTPPVFFLHGGPSFDGLEDALEDIGTFEERWLPLTDVSDVIVVGQRGIGSSKPTTTIETTTTIDPAEVAYDPKRAEAEFQAVL
;
A
#
# COMPACT_ATOMS: atom_id res chain seq x y z
N MET A 1 65.18 -24.97 49.93
CA MET A 1 65.70 -23.59 50.12
C MET A 1 66.17 -23.04 48.78
N LYS A 2 65.43 -22.11 48.17
CA LYS A 2 65.91 -20.96 47.38
C LYS A 2 64.71 -20.23 46.78
N LYS A 3 64.66 -18.93 47.04
CA LYS A 3 63.64 -17.95 46.63
C LYS A 3 63.81 -17.60 45.15
N SER A 4 62.73 -17.33 44.43
CA SER A 4 62.69 -16.42 43.26
C SER A 4 61.24 -16.04 43.01
N LEU A 5 60.82 -14.87 43.48
CA LEU A 5 60.96 -13.54 42.86
C LEU A 5 59.83 -13.31 41.84
N LEU A 6 58.81 -12.61 42.36
CA LEU A 6 57.68 -12.03 41.67
C LEU A 6 58.18 -10.98 40.66
N VAL A 7 57.75 -11.08 39.39
CA VAL A 7 57.76 -9.97 38.45
C VAL A 7 56.37 -9.90 37.84
N LEU A 8 55.63 -8.88 38.27
CA LEU A 8 54.33 -8.48 37.74
C LEU A 8 54.60 -7.61 36.51
N THR A 9 54.35 -8.12 35.30
CA THR A 9 54.44 -7.32 34.07
C THR A 9 53.03 -6.99 33.60
N LEU A 10 52.64 -5.74 33.85
CA LEU A 10 51.41 -5.12 33.38
C LEU A 10 51.58 -4.80 31.87
N LEU A 11 50.85 -5.48 30.99
CA LEU A 11 50.80 -5.14 29.57
C LEU A 11 49.44 -4.50 29.26
N ALA A 12 49.42 -3.17 29.24
CA ALA A 12 48.27 -2.39 28.77
C ALA A 12 48.25 -2.44 27.23
N VAL A 13 47.31 -3.19 26.66
CA VAL A 13 46.99 -3.14 25.23
C VAL A 13 45.86 -2.13 25.07
N THR A 14 46.22 -0.87 24.81
CA THR A 14 45.30 0.13 24.28
C THR A 14 45.13 -0.13 22.78
N GLY A 15 44.24 -1.05 22.43
CA GLY A 15 43.70 -1.17 21.08
C GLY A 15 42.56 -0.18 20.91
N ALA A 16 42.88 1.03 20.45
CA ALA A 16 41.86 1.96 19.96
C ALA A 16 41.29 1.42 18.64
N CYS A 17 40.27 0.56 18.74
CA CYS A 17 39.37 0.32 17.61
C CYS A 17 38.49 1.56 17.48
N ALA A 18 38.92 2.51 16.66
CA ALA A 18 38.02 3.52 16.14
C ALA A 18 37.04 2.81 15.20
N GLU A 19 35.86 2.45 15.72
CA GLU A 19 34.72 2.11 14.88
C GLU A 19 34.38 3.34 14.03
N PRO A 20 34.24 3.21 12.70
CA PRO A 20 33.65 4.29 11.92
C PRO A 20 32.21 4.46 12.41
N ALA A 21 31.93 5.62 13.00
CA ALA A 21 30.59 6.05 13.33
C ALA A 21 29.76 6.00 12.03
N SER A 22 28.96 4.95 11.90
CA SER A 22 28.02 4.81 10.81
C SER A 22 26.85 5.72 11.14
N ASP A 23 26.85 6.92 10.56
CA ASP A 23 25.82 7.97 10.70
C ASP A 23 24.50 7.59 10.00
N THR A 24 24.20 6.29 9.91
CA THR A 24 22.93 5.78 9.41
C THR A 24 21.92 5.78 10.54
N SER A 25 21.13 6.85 10.60
CA SER A 25 19.91 6.92 11.41
C SER A 25 19.08 5.64 11.25
N PHE A 26 18.84 4.92 12.35
CA PHE A 26 17.97 3.74 12.41
C PHE A 26 16.51 4.05 12.01
N HIS A 27 16.16 5.32 11.79
CA HIS A 27 14.80 5.76 11.47
C HIS A 27 14.46 5.74 9.98
N THR A 28 15.39 5.42 9.07
CA THR A 28 15.05 5.24 7.65
C THR A 28 15.51 3.87 7.17
N ALA A 29 14.70 2.85 7.45
CA ALA A 29 14.79 1.61 6.70
C ALA A 29 14.43 1.90 5.23
N VAL A 30 15.46 2.08 4.39
CA VAL A 30 15.26 2.09 2.92
C VAL A 30 15.10 0.63 2.51
N ALA A 31 13.90 0.08 2.70
CA ALA A 31 13.57 -1.21 2.13
C ALA A 31 13.67 -1.10 0.61
N PRO A 32 14.31 -2.07 -0.08
CA PRO A 32 14.34 -2.07 -1.53
C PRO A 32 12.91 -2.15 -2.08
N ALA A 33 12.66 -1.48 -3.21
CA ALA A 33 11.36 -1.54 -3.87
C ALA A 33 10.99 -3.00 -4.18
N PRO A 34 9.73 -3.42 -3.94
CA PRO A 34 9.30 -4.77 -4.26
C PRO A 34 9.54 -5.11 -5.73
N PRO A 35 9.94 -6.36 -6.06
CA PRO A 35 10.14 -6.76 -7.45
C PRO A 35 8.87 -6.58 -8.27
N ALA A 36 8.99 -6.11 -9.52
CA ALA A 36 7.87 -6.06 -10.44
C ALA A 36 7.29 -7.48 -10.67
N GLY A 37 5.97 -7.59 -10.69
CA GLY A 37 5.24 -8.86 -10.76
C GLY A 37 5.08 -9.59 -9.43
N SER A 38 5.70 -9.10 -8.34
CA SER A 38 5.48 -9.68 -7.01
C SER A 38 4.12 -9.30 -6.44
N MET A 39 3.66 -10.12 -5.49
CA MET A 39 2.41 -9.90 -4.77
C MET A 39 2.57 -10.35 -3.33
N PHE A 40 1.93 -9.62 -2.42
CA PHE A 40 1.85 -9.97 -1.00
C PHE A 40 0.39 -10.04 -0.61
N LEU A 41 0.00 -11.13 0.04
CA LEU A 41 -1.33 -11.36 0.58
C LEU A 41 -1.24 -11.50 2.09
N TYR A 42 -2.20 -10.95 2.81
CA TYR A 42 -2.37 -11.08 4.24
C TYR A 42 -3.86 -11.28 4.57
N PRO A 43 -4.16 -11.99 5.67
CA PRO A 43 -5.54 -12.17 6.10
C PRO A 43 -6.13 -10.85 6.59
N GLU A 44 -7.37 -10.60 6.21
CA GLU A 44 -8.18 -9.48 6.68
C GLU A 44 -9.46 -9.98 7.33
N ARG A 45 -9.87 -9.32 8.41
CA ARG A 45 -11.09 -9.65 9.14
C ARG A 45 -12.11 -8.55 8.95
N ILE A 46 -13.26 -8.90 8.39
CA ILE A 46 -14.34 -7.97 8.08
C ILE A 46 -15.48 -8.23 9.07
N PRO A 47 -16.00 -7.20 9.75
CA PRO A 47 -17.10 -7.35 10.69
C PRO A 47 -18.39 -7.74 9.97
N LEU A 48 -19.17 -8.62 10.61
CA LEU A 48 -20.47 -9.07 10.10
C LEU A 48 -21.63 -8.50 10.94
N LEU A 49 -22.82 -8.49 10.36
CA LEU A 49 -24.08 -8.05 10.98
C LEU A 49 -24.44 -8.84 12.25
N ASP A 50 -24.04 -10.12 12.32
CA ASP A 50 -24.25 -10.99 13.47
C ASP A 50 -23.25 -10.76 14.62
N GLY A 51 -22.33 -9.80 14.47
CA GLY A 51 -21.25 -9.51 15.41
C GLY A 51 -20.02 -10.42 15.24
N GLY A 52 -20.04 -11.32 14.26
CA GLY A 52 -18.92 -12.16 13.87
C GLY A 52 -17.94 -11.46 12.92
N PHE A 53 -17.05 -12.27 12.33
CA PHE A 53 -16.10 -11.81 11.32
C PHE A 53 -15.96 -12.84 10.21
N VAL A 54 -15.84 -12.38 8.98
CA VAL A 54 -15.36 -13.19 7.86
C VAL A 54 -13.88 -12.92 7.60
N ASN A 55 -13.16 -13.96 7.15
CA ASN A 55 -11.78 -13.80 6.69
C ASN A 55 -11.76 -13.56 5.18
N ALA A 56 -11.07 -12.50 4.76
CA ALA A 56 -10.71 -12.23 3.38
C ALA A 56 -9.18 -12.27 3.22
N GLU A 57 -8.71 -12.28 1.97
CA GLU A 57 -7.29 -12.05 1.66
C GLU A 57 -7.17 -10.65 1.07
N ARG A 58 -6.46 -9.75 1.74
CA ARG A 58 -6.05 -8.47 1.17
C ARG A 58 -4.62 -8.56 0.72
N GLY A 59 -4.28 -7.85 -0.33
CA GLY A 59 -2.91 -7.78 -0.77
C GLY A 59 -2.60 -6.64 -1.70
N ILE A 60 -1.32 -6.54 -2.01
CA ILE A 60 -0.77 -5.56 -2.93
C ILE A 60 -0.01 -6.30 -4.03
N TYR A 61 -0.41 -6.06 -5.27
CA TYR A 61 0.31 -6.46 -6.47
C TYR A 61 1.24 -5.33 -6.94
N PHE A 62 2.50 -5.65 -7.24
CA PHE A 62 3.50 -4.68 -7.67
C PHE A 62 3.69 -4.72 -9.19
N ALA A 63 3.16 -3.73 -9.90
CA ALA A 63 3.28 -3.60 -11.35
C ALA A 63 4.38 -2.59 -11.74
N PRO A 64 5.09 -2.74 -12.87
CA PRO A 64 5.97 -1.68 -13.36
C PRO A 64 5.15 -0.45 -13.76
N VAL A 65 5.62 0.74 -13.41
CA VAL A 65 5.00 2.02 -13.80
C VAL A 65 4.92 2.13 -15.32
N ASN A 66 6.03 1.81 -16.00
CA ASN A 66 6.12 1.75 -17.45
C ASN A 66 6.34 0.30 -17.89
N ARG A 67 5.31 -0.33 -18.45
CA ARG A 67 5.37 -1.74 -18.90
C ARG A 67 6.37 -1.99 -20.03
N SER A 68 6.72 -0.95 -20.79
CA SER A 68 7.74 -1.03 -21.84
C SER A 68 9.16 -0.87 -21.31
N ASN A 69 9.33 -0.45 -20.04
CA ASN A 69 10.61 -0.33 -19.37
C ASN A 69 10.59 -1.14 -18.05
N PRO A 70 11.07 -2.40 -18.05
CA PRO A 70 11.08 -3.24 -16.85
C PRO A 70 11.98 -2.72 -15.73
N GLY A 71 12.89 -1.76 -16.00
CA GLY A 71 13.68 -1.05 -14.99
C GLY A 71 13.01 0.20 -14.41
N SER A 72 11.76 0.48 -14.78
CA SER A 72 10.99 1.57 -14.16
C SER A 72 10.63 1.24 -12.70
N GLY A 73 10.22 2.26 -11.95
CA GLY A 73 9.67 2.05 -10.60
C GLY A 73 8.42 1.15 -10.61
N VAL A 74 7.93 0.79 -9.43
CA VAL A 74 6.74 -0.04 -9.26
C VAL A 74 5.56 0.74 -8.68
N LEU A 75 4.36 0.33 -9.07
CA LEU A 75 3.07 0.74 -8.54
C LEU A 75 2.52 -0.42 -7.69
N GLY A 76 2.09 -0.15 -6.47
CA GLY A 76 1.29 -1.08 -5.68
C GLY A 76 -0.19 -0.93 -6.04
N VAL A 77 -0.83 -2.03 -6.40
CA VAL A 77 -2.26 -2.12 -6.69
C VAL A 77 -2.91 -3.02 -5.66
N GLU A 78 -3.91 -2.51 -4.95
CA GLU A 78 -4.67 -3.28 -3.98
C GLU A 78 -5.50 -4.37 -4.65
N VAL A 79 -5.56 -5.53 -3.99
CA VAL A 79 -6.40 -6.65 -4.36
C VAL A 79 -7.05 -7.19 -3.09
N TYR A 80 -8.36 -7.39 -3.14
CA TYR A 80 -9.11 -8.19 -2.18
C TYR A 80 -9.56 -9.48 -2.85
N ARG A 81 -9.47 -10.60 -2.14
CA ARG A 81 -10.08 -11.87 -2.53
C ARG A 81 -11.02 -12.35 -1.44
N PHE A 82 -12.29 -12.49 -1.81
CA PHE A 82 -13.29 -13.24 -1.07
C PHE A 82 -13.34 -14.64 -1.64
N ARG A 83 -13.09 -15.63 -0.79
CA ARG A 83 -13.09 -17.04 -1.20
C ARG A 83 -14.52 -17.50 -1.49
N ALA A 84 -14.66 -18.34 -2.49
CA ALA A 84 -15.91 -18.99 -2.82
C ALA A 84 -16.47 -19.72 -1.60
N SER A 85 -17.80 -19.73 -1.46
CA SER A 85 -18.46 -20.50 -0.43
C SER A 85 -18.24 -22.00 -0.66
N PRO A 86 -18.34 -22.85 0.37
CA PRO A 86 -18.20 -24.30 0.20
C PRO A 86 -19.22 -24.93 -0.77
N GLU A 87 -20.30 -24.22 -1.07
CA GLU A 87 -21.38 -24.66 -1.98
C GLU A 87 -21.07 -24.35 -3.44
N ALA A 88 -20.11 -23.45 -3.71
CA ALA A 88 -19.70 -23.08 -5.05
C ALA A 88 -19.11 -24.27 -5.82
N LEU A 89 -19.34 -24.31 -7.13
CA LEU A 89 -18.81 -25.38 -7.99
C LEU A 89 -17.28 -25.32 -8.04
N ALA A 90 -16.62 -26.40 -7.61
CA ALA A 90 -15.18 -26.51 -7.63
C ALA A 90 -14.59 -26.30 -9.04
N GLY A 91 -13.52 -25.52 -9.12
CA GLY A 91 -12.85 -25.20 -10.39
C GLY A 91 -13.51 -24.07 -11.18
N THR A 92 -14.58 -23.45 -10.68
CA THR A 92 -15.14 -22.24 -11.30
C THR A 92 -14.10 -21.12 -11.27
N PRO A 93 -13.79 -20.47 -12.41
CA PRO A 93 -12.83 -19.38 -12.45
C PRO A 93 -13.23 -18.21 -11.55
N PRO A 94 -12.26 -17.48 -10.97
CA PRO A 94 -12.56 -16.31 -10.15
C PRO A 94 -13.17 -15.18 -11.00
N VAL A 95 -14.05 -14.40 -10.40
CA VAL A 95 -14.59 -13.17 -10.99
C VAL A 95 -13.74 -11.99 -10.54
N PHE A 96 -13.20 -11.25 -11.50
CA PHE A 96 -12.51 -9.99 -11.24
C PHE A 96 -13.49 -8.83 -11.32
N PHE A 97 -13.67 -8.12 -10.21
CA PHE A 97 -14.53 -6.95 -10.12
C PHE A 97 -13.68 -5.68 -10.22
N LEU A 98 -13.98 -4.87 -11.24
CA LEU A 98 -13.32 -3.59 -11.50
C LEU A 98 -14.36 -2.47 -11.39
N HIS A 99 -14.17 -1.58 -10.43
CA HIS A 99 -15.02 -0.41 -10.30
C HIS A 99 -14.78 0.58 -11.45
N GLY A 100 -15.87 1.16 -11.96
CA GLY A 100 -15.86 2.20 -13.00
C GLY A 100 -15.47 3.59 -12.47
N GLY A 101 -15.64 4.61 -13.31
CA GLY A 101 -15.18 5.97 -13.02
C GLY A 101 -13.66 6.07 -13.08
N PRO A 102 -13.04 6.90 -12.24
CA PRO A 102 -11.63 6.70 -11.88
C PRO A 102 -11.37 6.98 -10.39
N SER A 103 -12.42 6.93 -9.57
CA SER A 103 -12.43 7.42 -8.19
C SER A 103 -12.66 6.31 -7.16
N PHE A 104 -12.36 5.05 -7.50
CA PHE A 104 -12.48 3.96 -6.55
C PHE A 104 -11.20 3.82 -5.73
N ASP A 105 -11.30 4.16 -4.45
CA ASP A 105 -10.23 4.16 -3.45
C ASP A 105 -9.92 2.77 -2.86
N GLY A 106 -10.71 1.76 -3.18
CA GLY A 106 -10.50 0.40 -2.68
C GLY A 106 -11.62 -0.01 -1.73
N LEU A 107 -11.42 -1.13 -1.04
CA LEU A 107 -12.43 -1.67 -0.13
C LEU A 107 -12.15 -1.43 1.34
N GLU A 108 -10.98 -0.90 1.70
CA GLU A 108 -10.57 -0.72 3.10
C GLU A 108 -11.64 -0.01 3.92
N ASP A 109 -11.96 1.24 3.58
CA ASP A 109 -12.97 2.02 4.31
C ASP A 109 -14.39 1.44 4.12
N ALA A 110 -14.70 0.94 2.93
CA ALA A 110 -16.04 0.41 2.62
C ALA A 110 -16.39 -0.85 3.42
N LEU A 111 -15.40 -1.66 3.79
CA LEU A 111 -15.59 -2.89 4.57
C LEU A 111 -15.61 -2.62 6.09
N GLU A 112 -15.28 -1.41 6.54
CA GLU A 112 -15.53 -0.99 7.93
C GLU A 112 -17.02 -0.79 8.21
N ASP A 113 -17.79 -0.41 7.19
CA ASP A 113 -19.25 -0.32 7.27
C ASP A 113 -19.89 -1.71 7.38
N ILE A 114 -20.43 -2.01 8.57
CA ILE A 114 -21.06 -3.31 8.88
C ILE A 114 -22.19 -3.61 7.89
N GLY A 115 -22.18 -4.81 7.32
CA GLY A 115 -23.17 -5.28 6.33
C GLY A 115 -22.73 -5.09 4.88
N THR A 116 -21.71 -4.28 4.59
CA THR A 116 -21.22 -4.08 3.21
C THR A 116 -20.78 -5.39 2.56
N PHE A 117 -20.11 -6.26 3.31
CA PHE A 117 -19.70 -7.57 2.80
C PHE A 117 -20.90 -8.44 2.44
N GLU A 118 -21.86 -8.58 3.35
CA GLU A 118 -23.03 -9.43 3.17
C GLU A 118 -23.95 -8.95 2.06
N GLU A 119 -24.10 -7.64 1.91
CA GLU A 119 -24.98 -7.05 0.90
C GLU A 119 -24.36 -7.08 -0.51
N ARG A 120 -23.05 -6.81 -0.63
CA ARG A 120 -22.41 -6.65 -1.94
C ARG A 120 -21.59 -7.84 -2.41
N TRP A 121 -20.89 -8.51 -1.51
CA TRP A 121 -19.82 -9.45 -1.89
C TRP A 121 -20.19 -10.90 -1.59
N LEU A 122 -20.81 -11.18 -0.45
CA LEU A 122 -21.21 -12.52 -0.04
C LEU A 122 -22.07 -13.25 -1.11
N PRO A 123 -23.08 -12.63 -1.75
CA PRO A 123 -23.90 -13.36 -2.73
C PRO A 123 -23.11 -13.79 -3.98
N LEU A 124 -21.99 -13.12 -4.26
CA LEU A 124 -21.14 -13.45 -5.40
C LEU A 124 -20.20 -14.63 -5.07
N THR A 125 -19.91 -14.88 -3.79
CA THR A 125 -19.02 -15.98 -3.39
C THR A 125 -19.68 -17.35 -3.54
N ASP A 126 -21.01 -17.42 -3.64
CA ASP A 126 -21.74 -18.66 -3.91
C ASP A 126 -21.46 -19.24 -5.31
N VAL A 127 -20.89 -18.45 -6.21
CA VAL A 127 -20.54 -18.89 -7.57
C VAL A 127 -19.05 -19.20 -7.68
N SER A 128 -18.19 -18.29 -7.20
CA SER A 128 -16.73 -18.40 -7.34
C SER A 128 -16.01 -17.49 -6.36
N ASP A 129 -14.68 -17.57 -6.34
CA ASP A 129 -13.87 -16.51 -5.73
C ASP A 129 -14.20 -15.16 -6.38
N VAL A 130 -14.25 -14.12 -5.57
CA VAL A 130 -14.46 -12.73 -6.01
C VAL A 130 -13.19 -11.96 -5.72
N ILE A 131 -12.61 -11.38 -6.75
CA ILE A 131 -11.37 -10.61 -6.67
C ILE A 131 -11.67 -9.17 -7.01
N VAL A 132 -11.61 -8.28 -6.02
CA VAL A 132 -11.82 -6.85 -6.22
C VAL A 132 -10.47 -6.18 -6.35
N VAL A 133 -10.27 -5.42 -7.44
CA VAL A 133 -8.98 -4.80 -7.75
C VAL A 133 -9.11 -3.29 -7.61
N GLY A 134 -8.24 -2.70 -6.80
CA GLY A 134 -8.10 -1.25 -6.65
C GLY A 134 -7.56 -0.59 -7.91
N GLN A 135 -7.59 0.74 -7.93
CA GLN A 135 -7.10 1.53 -9.06
C GLN A 135 -5.72 2.14 -8.75
N ARG A 136 -4.88 2.28 -9.77
CA ARG A 136 -3.61 3.00 -9.61
C ARG A 136 -3.87 4.44 -9.17
N GLY A 137 -3.00 5.01 -8.34
CA GLY A 137 -3.04 6.45 -8.05
C GLY A 137 -4.08 6.89 -7.04
N ILE A 138 -4.85 5.99 -6.42
CA ILE A 138 -5.91 6.34 -5.48
C ILE A 138 -5.99 5.33 -4.33
N GLY A 139 -6.44 5.81 -3.16
CA GLY A 139 -6.68 4.97 -1.99
C GLY A 139 -5.43 4.28 -1.45
N SER A 140 -5.57 3.00 -1.12
CA SER A 140 -4.49 2.16 -0.59
C SER A 140 -3.44 1.77 -1.65
N SER A 141 -3.77 1.89 -2.94
CA SER A 141 -2.82 1.71 -4.04
C SER A 141 -1.82 2.88 -4.09
N LYS A 142 -0.53 2.57 -4.29
CA LYS A 142 0.57 3.55 -4.19
C LYS A 142 1.43 3.60 -5.45
N PRO A 143 2.04 4.76 -5.77
CA PRO A 143 1.84 6.06 -5.13
C PRO A 143 0.47 6.65 -5.46
N THR A 144 -0.04 7.52 -4.58
CA THR A 144 -1.29 8.26 -4.79
C THR A 144 -1.03 9.45 -5.71
N THR A 145 -1.91 9.70 -6.68
CA THR A 145 -1.87 10.87 -7.55
C THR A 145 -2.54 12.03 -6.84
N THR A 146 -1.73 13.02 -6.46
CA THR A 146 -2.22 14.27 -5.88
C THR A 146 -2.24 15.35 -6.94
N ILE A 147 -3.39 16.04 -7.07
CA ILE A 147 -3.45 17.29 -7.83
C ILE A 147 -3.20 18.39 -6.82
N GLU A 148 -2.11 19.12 -6.98
CA GLU A 148 -1.92 20.37 -6.26
C GLU A 148 -2.86 21.41 -6.89
N THR A 149 -3.97 21.69 -6.20
CA THR A 149 -4.91 22.72 -6.62
C THR A 149 -4.29 24.09 -6.31
N THR A 150 -3.61 24.68 -7.29
CA THR A 150 -3.04 26.03 -7.19
C THR A 150 -4.07 27.14 -7.44
N THR A 151 -5.31 26.80 -7.76
CA THR A 151 -6.36 27.76 -8.13
C THR A 151 -7.64 27.47 -7.36
N THR A 152 -8.24 28.49 -6.77
CA THR A 152 -9.54 28.39 -6.12
C THR A 152 -10.59 27.93 -7.13
N ILE A 153 -11.29 26.83 -6.84
CA ILE A 153 -12.41 26.37 -7.65
C ILE A 153 -13.57 27.33 -7.40
N ASP A 154 -13.98 28.04 -8.45
CA ASP A 154 -15.19 28.86 -8.39
C ASP A 154 -16.44 28.00 -8.20
N PRO A 155 -17.41 28.45 -7.39
CA PRO A 155 -18.72 27.80 -7.33
C PRO A 155 -19.33 27.68 -8.73
N ALA A 156 -20.02 26.58 -9.01
CA ALA A 156 -20.62 26.30 -10.32
C ALA A 156 -21.63 27.36 -10.79
N GLU A 157 -22.13 28.19 -9.88
CA GLU A 157 -23.07 29.29 -10.14
C GLU A 157 -22.39 30.58 -10.64
N VAL A 158 -21.06 30.67 -10.55
CA VAL A 158 -20.29 31.81 -11.02
C VAL A 158 -19.92 31.58 -12.48
N ALA A 159 -20.35 32.50 -13.36
CA ALA A 159 -19.96 32.47 -14.76
C ALA A 159 -18.43 32.60 -14.88
N TYR A 160 -17.82 31.77 -15.72
CA TYR A 160 -16.39 31.81 -15.98
C TYR A 160 -15.97 33.20 -16.50
N ASP A 161 -15.10 33.88 -15.74
CA ASP A 161 -14.49 35.15 -16.14
C ASP A 161 -13.06 34.88 -16.66
N PRO A 162 -12.84 34.92 -18.00
CA PRO A 162 -11.54 34.62 -18.59
C PRO A 162 -10.48 35.64 -18.17
N LYS A 163 -10.84 36.90 -17.91
CA LYS A 163 -9.87 37.95 -17.54
C LYS A 163 -9.38 37.75 -16.11
N ARG A 164 -10.29 37.37 -15.21
CA ARG A 164 -9.91 37.02 -13.83
C ARG A 164 -9.02 35.78 -13.81
N ALA A 165 -9.40 34.72 -14.52
CA ALA A 165 -8.63 33.48 -14.59
C ALA A 165 -7.21 33.71 -15.15
N GLU A 166 -7.08 34.54 -16.18
CA GLU A 166 -5.78 34.91 -16.74
C GLU A 166 -4.91 35.71 -15.75
N ALA A 167 -5.51 36.66 -15.03
CA ALA A 167 -4.79 37.42 -14.00
C ALA A 167 -4.33 36.55 -12.82
N GLU A 168 -5.17 35.62 -12.36
CA GLU A 168 -4.84 34.66 -11.31
C GLU A 168 -3.72 33.73 -11.75
N PHE A 169 -3.75 33.23 -12.99
CA PHE A 169 -2.69 32.39 -13.55
C PHE A 169 -1.35 33.13 -13.65
N GLN A 170 -1.34 34.39 -14.10
CA GLN A 170 -0.12 35.20 -14.16
C GLN A 170 0.47 35.52 -12.78
N ALA A 171 -0.34 35.55 -11.73
CA ALA A 171 0.12 35.83 -10.37
C ALA A 171 0.85 34.64 -9.70
N VAL A 172 0.70 33.42 -10.23
CA VAL A 172 1.33 32.20 -9.72
C VAL A 172 2.51 31.70 -10.57
N LEU A 173 2.85 32.42 -11.65
CA LEU A 173 4.08 32.23 -12.44
C LEU A 173 5.25 33.04 -11.86
#